data_AF-A0A8X7ZPP3-F1
#
_entry.id   AF-A0A8X7ZPP3-F1
#
_cell.length_a   1.000
_cell.length_b   1.000
_cell.length_c   1.000
_cell.angle_alpha   90.00
_cell.angle_beta   90.00
_cell.angle_gamma   90.00
#
_symmetry.space_group_name_H-M   'P 1'
#
loop_
_entity.id
_entity.type
_entity.pdbx_description
1 polymer ?
#
loop_
_entity_poly.entity_id
_entity_poly.type
_entity_poly.pdbx_seq_one_letter_code
_entity_poly.pdbx_strand_id
1 'polypeptide(L)'
;MSSKKKKKAALYEKLRAATNSNAMNKTSIIVDASKYIGELKKKVDRLNHEIGTSSTPQNSLSAVTVETLEKGFLINVFSGKNCPGLLVSILEAFDELGLDVLDARVSCEDNFLLEAIGGDQNQGHDAQVVKQAVLQAIHNWNGGR
;
A
#
# COMPACT_ATOMS: atom_id res chain seq x y z
N MET A 1 -22.69 -2.74 -46.69
CA MET A 1 -23.43 -2.82 -45.39
C MET A 1 -22.90 -3.86 -44.38
N SER A 2 -22.15 -4.90 -44.80
CA SER A 2 -21.66 -5.99 -43.92
C SER A 2 -20.64 -5.55 -42.84
N SER A 3 -19.77 -4.59 -43.14
CA SER A 3 -18.67 -4.18 -42.25
C SER A 3 -19.12 -3.51 -40.93
N LYS A 4 -20.22 -2.75 -40.96
CA LYS A 4 -20.76 -2.07 -39.75
C LYS A 4 -21.36 -3.07 -38.74
N LYS A 5 -22.02 -4.13 -39.22
CA LYS A 5 -22.58 -5.18 -38.35
C LYS A 5 -21.48 -6.00 -37.66
N LYS A 6 -20.41 -6.34 -38.38
CA LYS A 6 -19.24 -7.04 -37.82
C LYS A 6 -18.54 -6.22 -36.72
N LYS A 7 -18.32 -4.92 -36.95
CA LYS A 7 -17.76 -4.00 -35.94
C LYS A 7 -18.63 -3.91 -34.69
N LYS A 8 -19.96 -3.85 -34.86
CA LYS A 8 -20.92 -3.82 -33.75
C LYS A 8 -20.87 -5.11 -32.91
N ALA A 9 -20.82 -6.28 -33.56
CA ALA A 9 -20.69 -7.57 -32.85
C ALA A 9 -19.38 -7.66 -32.05
N ALA A 10 -18.25 -7.30 -32.64
CA ALA A 10 -16.96 -7.30 -31.95
C ALA A 10 -16.94 -6.35 -30.74
N LEU A 11 -17.62 -5.21 -30.83
CA LEU A 11 -17.76 -4.28 -29.70
C LEU A 11 -18.57 -4.90 -28.54
N TYR A 12 -19.66 -5.60 -28.84
CA TYR A 12 -20.47 -6.24 -27.79
C TYR A 12 -19.73 -7.38 -27.10
N GLU A 13 -18.94 -8.16 -27.81
CA GLU A 13 -18.11 -9.20 -27.19
C GLU A 13 -17.05 -8.60 -26.24
N LYS A 14 -16.39 -7.51 -26.65
CA LYS A 14 -15.45 -6.80 -25.77
C LYS A 14 -16.14 -6.26 -24.52
N LEU A 15 -17.34 -5.70 -24.68
CA LEU A 15 -18.09 -5.15 -23.56
C LEU A 15 -18.47 -6.27 -22.58
N ARG A 16 -18.98 -7.40 -23.07
CA ARG A 16 -19.30 -8.58 -22.25
C ARG A 16 -18.13 -9.10 -21.44
N ALA A 17 -16.98 -9.26 -22.11
CA ALA A 17 -15.76 -9.74 -21.45
C ALA A 17 -15.31 -8.79 -20.33
N ALA A 18 -15.34 -7.47 -20.57
CA ALA A 18 -14.94 -6.48 -19.58
C ALA A 18 -15.93 -6.37 -18.40
N THR A 19 -17.22 -6.60 -18.64
CA THR A 19 -18.27 -6.49 -17.62
C THR A 19 -18.65 -7.82 -16.98
N ASN A 20 -17.90 -8.90 -17.27
CA ASN A 20 -18.20 -10.26 -16.84
C ASN A 20 -19.66 -10.68 -17.11
N SER A 21 -20.16 -10.37 -18.31
CA SER A 21 -21.55 -10.60 -18.72
C SER A 21 -21.62 -11.60 -19.88
N ASN A 22 -22.57 -12.54 -19.80
CA ASN A 22 -22.90 -13.45 -20.91
C ASN A 22 -24.13 -12.97 -21.72
N ALA A 23 -24.66 -11.78 -21.42
CA ALA A 23 -25.96 -11.36 -21.91
C ALA A 23 -25.92 -10.89 -23.37
N MET A 24 -26.87 -11.37 -24.19
CA MET A 24 -26.83 -11.12 -25.64
C MET A 24 -27.27 -9.70 -26.06
N ASN A 25 -27.96 -8.96 -25.19
CA ASN A 25 -28.55 -7.66 -25.48
C ASN A 25 -27.90 -6.52 -24.68
N LYS A 26 -27.95 -5.29 -25.21
CA LYS A 26 -27.28 -4.12 -24.60
C LYS A 26 -27.78 -3.80 -23.19
N THR A 27 -29.09 -3.89 -22.96
CA THR A 27 -29.71 -3.53 -21.67
C THR A 27 -29.25 -4.47 -20.56
N SER A 28 -29.29 -5.78 -20.81
CA SER A 28 -28.83 -6.78 -19.86
C SER A 28 -27.33 -6.69 -19.61
N ILE A 29 -26.50 -6.40 -20.64
CA ILE A 29 -25.07 -6.15 -20.44
C ILE A 29 -24.84 -4.96 -19.48
N ILE A 30 -25.61 -3.88 -19.60
CA ILE A 30 -25.51 -2.71 -18.72
C ILE A 30 -25.90 -3.05 -17.27
N VAL A 31 -26.96 -3.84 -17.09
CA VAL A 31 -27.41 -4.31 -15.77
C VAL A 31 -26.34 -5.20 -15.12
N ASP A 32 -25.81 -6.17 -15.87
CA ASP A 32 -24.73 -7.05 -15.41
C ASP A 32 -23.46 -6.24 -15.06
N ALA A 33 -23.10 -5.26 -15.89
CA ALA A 33 -21.99 -4.36 -15.62
C ALA A 33 -22.16 -3.59 -14.31
N SER A 34 -23.36 -3.04 -14.08
CA SER A 34 -23.67 -2.29 -12.86
C SER A 34 -23.57 -3.18 -11.63
N LYS A 35 -24.05 -4.42 -11.72
CA LYS A 35 -23.91 -5.44 -10.67
C LYS A 35 -22.43 -5.78 -10.42
N TYR A 36 -21.67 -6.03 -11.49
CA TYR A 36 -20.26 -6.40 -11.40
C TYR A 36 -19.40 -5.29 -10.80
N ILE A 37 -19.66 -4.02 -11.14
CA ILE A 37 -19.02 -2.86 -10.49
C ILE A 37 -19.32 -2.86 -8.98
N GLY A 38 -20.56 -3.14 -8.58
CA GLY A 38 -20.92 -3.26 -7.17
C GLY A 38 -20.19 -4.40 -6.45
N GLU A 39 -20.04 -5.55 -7.09
CA GLU A 39 -19.26 -6.68 -6.57
C GLU A 39 -17.78 -6.35 -6.43
N LEU A 40 -17.19 -5.67 -7.42
CA LEU A 40 -15.80 -5.21 -7.38
C LEU A 40 -15.58 -4.22 -6.24
N LYS A 41 -16.49 -3.26 -6.05
CA LYS A 41 -16.43 -2.33 -4.90
C LYS A 41 -16.41 -3.09 -3.57
N LYS A 42 -17.32 -4.04 -3.38
CA LYS A 42 -17.36 -4.88 -2.17
C LYS A 42 -16.08 -5.71 -1.99
N LYS A 43 -15.50 -6.24 -3.07
CA LYS A 43 -14.22 -6.97 -3.01
C LYS A 43 -13.07 -6.06 -2.60
N VAL A 44 -13.02 -4.84 -3.12
CA VAL A 44 -12.03 -3.82 -2.71
C VAL A 44 -12.21 -3.46 -1.24
N ASP A 45 -13.44 -3.20 -0.79
CA ASP A 45 -13.72 -2.89 0.62
C ASP A 45 -13.32 -4.04 1.55
N ARG A 46 -13.60 -5.29 1.17
CA ARG A 46 -13.18 -6.47 1.93
C ARG A 46 -11.66 -6.61 1.98
N LEU A 47 -10.96 -6.43 0.87
CA LEU A 47 -9.50 -6.50 0.85
C LEU A 47 -8.88 -5.37 1.69
N ASN A 48 -9.41 -4.15 1.58
CA ASN A 48 -9.00 -3.02 2.42
C ASN A 48 -9.29 -3.29 3.89
N HIS A 49 -10.40 -3.96 4.22
CA HIS A 49 -10.69 -4.38 5.59
C HIS A 49 -9.76 -5.50 6.06
N GLU A 50 -9.45 -6.51 5.25
CA GLU A 50 -8.51 -7.59 5.62
C GLU A 50 -7.08 -7.07 5.82
N ILE A 51 -6.64 -6.13 4.98
CA ILE A 51 -5.39 -5.39 5.17
C ILE A 51 -5.47 -4.48 6.41
N GLY A 52 -6.63 -3.85 6.64
CA GLY A 52 -6.89 -2.94 7.76
C GLY A 52 -7.13 -3.62 9.11
N THR A 53 -7.60 -4.87 9.17
CA THR A 53 -7.89 -5.57 10.45
C THR A 53 -6.65 -5.99 11.22
N SER A 54 -5.47 -5.77 10.66
CA SER A 54 -4.19 -5.81 11.37
C SER A 54 -3.79 -4.46 12.00
N SER A 55 -4.55 -3.37 11.80
CA SER A 55 -4.19 -2.04 12.34
C SER A 55 -5.40 -1.12 12.57
N THR A 56 -5.47 -0.59 13.78
CA THR A 56 -6.55 0.26 14.30
C THR A 56 -6.90 1.48 13.43
N PRO A 57 -8.15 2.00 13.49
CA PRO A 57 -8.71 2.94 12.51
C PRO A 57 -8.17 4.38 12.57
N GLN A 58 -7.06 4.63 13.27
CA GLN A 58 -6.46 5.96 13.40
C GLN A 58 -5.11 6.11 12.68
N ASN A 59 -4.58 5.06 12.03
CA ASN A 59 -3.26 5.08 11.41
C ASN A 59 -3.27 4.79 9.88
N SER A 60 -4.41 4.92 9.21
CA SER A 60 -4.59 4.55 7.79
C SER A 60 -3.84 5.42 6.77
N LEU A 61 -2.98 6.35 7.20
CA LEU A 61 -2.16 7.18 6.32
C LEU A 61 -0.71 6.72 6.23
N SER A 62 -0.24 5.83 7.11
CA SER A 62 1.17 5.43 7.16
C SER A 62 1.36 3.95 6.87
N ALA A 63 2.31 3.62 6.00
CA ALA A 63 2.66 2.25 5.63
C ALA A 63 4.14 1.99 5.92
N VAL A 64 4.45 0.81 6.46
CA VAL A 64 5.83 0.38 6.76
C VAL A 64 6.06 -1.02 6.17
N THR A 65 7.12 -1.16 5.37
CA THR A 65 7.62 -2.47 4.92
C THR A 65 9.08 -2.65 5.36
N VAL A 66 9.43 -3.88 5.69
CA VAL A 66 10.80 -4.28 6.04
C VAL A 66 11.10 -5.57 5.30
N GLU A 67 12.17 -5.56 4.53
CA GLU A 67 12.68 -6.72 3.81
C GLU A 67 14.06 -7.08 4.34
N THR A 68 14.29 -8.35 4.64
CA THR A 68 15.61 -8.83 5.06
C THR A 68 16.53 -8.93 3.84
N LEU A 69 17.72 -8.35 3.96
CA LEU A 69 18.80 -8.42 2.98
C LEU A 69 19.91 -9.36 3.49
N GLU A 70 20.90 -9.66 2.63
CA GLU A 70 22.05 -10.49 3.01
C GLU A 70 22.85 -9.89 4.19
N LYS A 71 22.88 -8.56 4.29
CA LYS A 71 23.56 -7.81 5.37
C LYS A 71 22.68 -6.69 5.91
N GLY A 72 21.51 -7.05 6.44
CA GLY A 72 20.63 -6.14 7.17
C GLY A 72 19.22 -6.05 6.60
N PHE A 73 18.67 -4.83 6.47
CA PHE A 73 17.26 -4.60 6.15
C PHE A 73 17.05 -3.46 5.16
N LEU A 74 16.09 -3.62 4.25
CA LEU A 74 15.49 -2.53 3.49
C LEU A 74 14.20 -2.11 4.19
N ILE A 75 14.15 -0.87 4.65
CA ILE A 75 13.05 -0.30 5.44
C ILE A 75 12.40 0.80 4.62
N ASN A 76 11.11 0.66 4.33
CA ASN A 76 10.32 1.68 3.65
C ASN A 76 9.23 2.20 4.56
N VAL A 77 9.11 3.52 4.65
CA VAL A 77 8.07 4.21 5.39
C VAL A 77 7.40 5.22 4.48
N PHE A 78 6.08 5.19 4.45
CA PHE A 78 5.24 6.18 3.78
C PHE A 78 4.28 6.78 4.80
N SER A 79 4.03 8.09 4.71
CA SER A 79 2.90 8.75 5.34
C SER A 79 2.26 9.73 4.35
N GLY A 80 0.93 9.62 4.18
CA GLY A 80 0.14 10.46 3.26
C GLY A 80 -0.04 11.92 3.71
N LYS A 81 0.76 12.38 4.67
CA LYS A 81 0.86 13.77 5.11
C LYS A 81 2.30 14.06 5.51
N ASN A 82 2.70 15.32 5.43
CA ASN A 82 3.95 15.76 6.02
C ASN A 82 3.85 15.70 7.55
N CYS A 83 4.91 15.16 8.17
CA CYS A 83 4.97 14.85 9.58
C CYS A 83 6.26 15.44 10.19
N PRO A 84 6.27 16.72 10.60
CA PRO A 84 7.43 17.34 11.22
C PRO A 84 7.94 16.54 12.42
N GLY A 85 9.24 16.22 12.44
CA GLY A 85 9.87 15.44 13.50
C GLY A 85 9.73 13.92 13.37
N LEU A 86 8.96 13.39 12.41
CA LEU A 86 8.79 11.95 12.23
C LEU A 86 10.09 11.25 11.83
N LEU A 87 10.91 11.89 11.00
CA LEU A 87 12.23 11.37 10.65
C LEU A 87 13.09 11.13 11.89
N VAL A 88 13.06 12.08 12.83
CA VAL A 88 13.85 12.01 14.07
C VAL A 88 13.38 10.81 14.90
N SER A 89 12.06 10.68 15.11
CA SER A 89 11.50 9.54 15.86
C SER A 89 11.84 8.18 15.24
N ILE A 90 11.91 8.08 13.90
CA ILE A 90 12.29 6.84 13.23
C ILE A 90 13.79 6.54 13.40
N LEU A 91 14.65 7.55 13.28
CA LEU A 91 16.10 7.38 13.47
C LEU A 91 16.45 7.05 14.93
N GLU A 92 15.74 7.61 15.90
CA GLU A 92 15.86 7.23 17.32
C GLU A 92 15.53 5.74 17.51
N ALA A 93 14.48 5.24 16.86
CA ALA A 93 14.14 3.81 16.91
C ALA A 93 15.20 2.93 16.24
N PHE A 94 15.89 3.40 15.20
CA PHE A 94 17.02 2.68 14.62
C PHE A 94 18.21 2.61 15.59
N ASP A 95 18.53 3.72 16.26
CA ASP A 95 19.61 3.78 17.25
C ASP A 95 19.34 2.87 18.46
N GLU A 96 18.10 2.88 18.97
CA GLU A 96 17.67 1.98 20.06
C GLU A 96 17.77 0.49 19.68
N LEU A 97 17.55 0.17 18.40
CA LEU A 97 17.72 -1.19 17.87
C LEU A 97 19.18 -1.51 17.51
N GLY A 98 20.11 -0.56 17.60
CA GLY A 98 21.48 -0.73 17.13
C GLY A 98 21.58 -1.01 15.63
N LEU A 99 20.66 -0.45 14.83
CA LEU A 99 20.68 -0.55 13.37
C LEU A 99 21.48 0.61 12.78
N ASP A 100 22.59 0.29 12.12
CA ASP A 100 23.37 1.30 11.43
C ASP A 100 22.74 1.64 10.08
N VAL A 101 22.47 2.92 9.82
CA VAL A 101 21.94 3.34 8.52
C VAL A 101 23.09 3.44 7.51
N LEU A 102 23.13 2.53 6.53
CA LEU A 102 24.14 2.46 5.48
C LEU A 102 23.81 3.38 4.30
N ASP A 103 22.53 3.45 3.93
CA ASP A 103 22.00 4.35 2.91
C ASP A 103 20.60 4.80 3.31
N ALA A 104 20.21 6.03 2.95
CA ALA A 104 18.86 6.51 3.16
C ALA A 104 18.46 7.59 2.16
N ARG A 105 17.21 7.53 1.73
CA ARG A 105 16.53 8.54 0.91
C ARG A 105 15.29 9.00 1.63
N VAL A 106 15.11 10.32 1.71
CA VAL A 106 13.96 10.91 2.40
C VAL A 106 13.33 12.02 1.56
N SER A 107 12.00 12.09 1.59
CA SER A 107 11.22 13.23 1.10
C SER A 107 10.19 13.63 2.16
N CYS A 108 10.09 14.95 2.40
CA CYS A 108 9.24 15.54 3.45
C CYS A 108 8.45 16.75 2.93
N GLU A 109 8.05 16.75 1.65
CA GLU A 109 7.34 17.88 1.03
C GLU A 109 5.85 17.88 1.42
N ASP A 110 4.98 17.27 0.61
CA ASP A 110 3.56 17.10 0.92
C ASP A 110 3.30 15.83 1.75
N ASN A 111 4.19 14.85 1.61
CA ASN A 111 4.12 13.52 2.22
C ASN A 111 5.47 13.20 2.87
N PHE A 112 5.46 12.23 3.79
CA PHE A 112 6.69 11.65 4.30
C PHE A 112 7.00 10.34 3.58
N LEU A 113 8.21 10.24 3.03
CA LEU A 113 8.74 9.04 2.38
C LEU A 113 10.15 8.81 2.92
N LEU A 114 10.42 7.63 3.43
CA LEU A 114 11.75 7.19 3.83
C LEU A 114 12.01 5.81 3.23
N GLU A 115 13.17 5.67 2.59
CA GLU A 115 13.78 4.40 2.24
C GLU A 115 15.13 4.35 2.94
N ALA A 116 15.39 3.32 3.73
CA ALA A 116 16.65 3.17 4.46
C ALA A 116 17.18 1.73 4.34
N ILE A 117 18.48 1.61 4.16
CA ILE A 117 19.21 0.35 4.23
C ILE A 117 19.91 0.32 5.58
N GLY A 118 19.40 -0.49 6.50
CA GLY A 118 20.00 -0.72 7.81
C GLY A 118 20.96 -1.90 7.76
N GLY A 119 22.18 -1.74 8.25
CA GLY A 119 23.12 -2.82 8.51
C GLY A 119 22.90 -3.42 9.89
N ASP A 120 22.86 -4.74 9.97
CA ASP A 120 22.85 -5.46 11.24
C ASP A 120 24.28 -5.91 11.56
N GLN A 121 24.97 -5.18 12.44
CA GLN A 121 26.36 -5.48 12.71
C GLN A 121 26.57 -6.74 13.56
N ASN A 122 25.58 -7.30 14.26
CA ASN A 122 25.80 -8.50 15.10
C ASN A 122 24.54 -9.15 15.75
N GLN A 123 23.31 -8.74 15.49
CA GLN A 123 22.17 -9.09 16.36
C GLN A 123 21.04 -9.92 15.74
N GLY A 124 21.06 -10.23 14.45
CA GLY A 124 20.09 -11.13 13.83
C GLY A 124 18.64 -10.71 14.09
N HIS A 125 18.38 -9.40 14.09
CA HIS A 125 17.06 -8.88 14.39
C HIS A 125 16.03 -9.47 13.42
N ASP A 126 14.88 -9.91 13.93
CA ASP A 126 13.80 -10.32 13.04
C ASP A 126 13.25 -9.06 12.34
N ALA A 127 13.01 -9.15 11.02
CA ALA A 127 12.41 -8.06 10.25
C ALA A 127 11.08 -7.59 10.88
N GLN A 128 10.38 -8.49 11.56
CA GLN A 128 9.17 -8.15 12.30
C GLN A 128 9.46 -7.25 13.52
N VAL A 129 10.56 -7.46 14.24
CA VAL A 129 10.97 -6.58 15.37
C VAL A 129 11.30 -5.19 14.86
N VAL A 130 12.09 -5.10 13.79
CA VAL A 130 12.40 -3.81 13.14
C VAL A 130 11.13 -3.10 12.70
N LYS A 131 10.22 -3.82 12.03
CA LYS A 131 8.94 -3.28 11.59
C LYS A 131 8.10 -2.76 12.76
N GLN A 132 8.03 -3.50 13.86
CA GLN A 132 7.27 -3.07 15.04
C GLN A 132 7.87 -1.83 15.70
N ALA A 133 9.19 -1.72 15.82
CA ALA A 133 9.85 -0.54 16.37
C ALA A 133 9.54 0.72 15.55
N VAL A 134 9.62 0.62 14.21
CA VAL A 134 9.28 1.73 13.31
C VAL A 134 7.79 2.11 13.43
N LEU A 135 6.89 1.13 13.50
CA LEU A 135 5.47 1.38 13.72
C LEU A 135 5.20 2.07 15.06
N GLN A 136 5.92 1.68 16.11
CA GLN A 136 5.84 2.33 17.42
C GLN A 136 6.36 3.77 17.37
N ALA A 137 7.45 4.03 16.67
CA ALA A 137 7.96 5.38 16.45
C ALA A 137 6.93 6.27 15.74
N ILE A 138 6.27 5.76 14.69
CA ILE A 138 5.20 6.48 13.98
C ILE A 138 3.99 6.72 14.89
N HIS A 139 3.62 5.76 15.72
CA HIS A 139 2.49 5.90 16.64
C HIS A 139 2.78 6.89 17.78
N ASN A 140 3.99 6.85 18.33
CA ASN A 140 4.40 7.69 19.46
C ASN A 140 4.85 9.09 19.02
N TRP A 141 5.01 9.29 17.71
CA TRP A 141 5.24 10.58 17.10
C TRP A 141 4.06 11.52 17.36
N ASN A 142 4.17 12.26 18.47
CA ASN A 142 3.33 13.41 18.76
C ASN A 142 4.04 14.62 18.16
N GLY A 143 3.62 15.04 16.96
CA GLY A 143 4.26 16.09 16.17
C GLY A 143 4.85 17.22 17.02
N GLY A 144 6.18 17.24 17.13
CA GLY A 144 7.04 18.25 17.73
C GLY A 144 6.57 18.86 19.06
N ARG A 145 7.21 18.47 20.17
CA ARG A 145 7.29 19.37 21.34
C ARG A 145 8.16 20.58 21.03
#